data_AF-A0A161VEV0-F1
#
_entry.id   AF-A0A161VEV0-F1
#
_cell.length_a   1.000
_cell.length_b   1.000
_cell.length_c   1.000
_cell.angle_alpha   90.00
_cell.angle_beta   90.00
_cell.angle_gamma   90.00
#
_symmetry.space_group_name_H-M   'P 1'
#
loop_
_entity.id
_entity.type
_entity.pdbx_description
1 polymer ?
#
loop_
_entity_poly.entity_id
_entity_poly.type
_entity_poly.pdbx_seq_one_letter_code
_entity_poly.pdbx_strand_id
1 'polypeptide(L)'
;MVGFRALYHSFGKRASAVILSQLLAIICAFLTTLGSVLFTVDTIPESRTIQLQQETWFGSTEIGRGLDGLAVSRSNRQLIGSLVSRQGEASLAYPKNTYDDLVFPVLGGVEDAAAPENTTITVTVLAAKLHPVTCVRIPATDYYITITNWTEETTYYKADITRLFSCPNGSRAQISGSLDMGTATNRLGRSYVADILPSPQNVNAINEACRLGVNASTYEYASWRFQTYAWGEYSKEKNDFTHFSIWNSTEVHLTASQGDYILDPERPPQPEMSTIKPWSTPLDVPHLTDEFINRGIYDAFPRLTIADSLAGSIDEQFKVLIEPFGQLPLEAIGDPIQDDKILQGLQHNYGLVAAQLVNIENRYSLNESSRNRPPPEDGLPALDAIISENGRSRLV
;
A
#
# COMPACT_ATOMS: atom_id res chain seq x y z
N MET A 1 -29.09 25.90 -37.04
CA MET A 1 -30.55 25.83 -37.31
C MET A 1 -30.92 26.59 -38.60
N VAL A 2 -30.52 26.06 -39.76
CA VAL A 2 -30.82 26.67 -41.07
C VAL A 2 -32.11 26.09 -41.70
N GLY A 3 -32.46 24.84 -41.35
CA GLY A 3 -33.61 24.11 -41.90
C GLY A 3 -34.98 24.71 -41.60
N PHE A 4 -35.26 25.10 -40.35
CA PHE A 4 -36.57 25.68 -39.98
C PHE A 4 -36.84 27.05 -40.65
N ARG A 5 -35.80 27.87 -40.84
CA ARG A 5 -35.93 29.13 -41.60
C ARG A 5 -36.20 28.88 -43.09
N ALA A 6 -35.57 27.87 -43.68
CA ALA A 6 -35.82 27.48 -45.07
C ALA A 6 -37.23 26.89 -45.28
N LEU A 7 -37.74 26.13 -44.30
CA LEU A 7 -39.11 25.58 -44.31
C LEU A 7 -40.16 26.69 -44.22
N TYR A 8 -39.95 27.64 -43.31
CA TYR A 8 -40.82 28.82 -43.15
C TYR A 8 -40.86 29.69 -44.42
N HIS A 9 -39.69 29.93 -45.04
CA HIS A 9 -39.63 30.69 -46.29
C HIS A 9 -40.23 29.96 -47.49
N SER A 10 -40.14 28.63 -47.53
CA SER A 10 -40.72 27.80 -48.59
C SER A 10 -42.25 27.74 -48.52
N PHE A 11 -42.82 27.77 -47.30
CA PHE A 11 -44.26 27.94 -47.08
C PHE A 11 -44.78 29.24 -47.69
N GLY A 12 -44.03 30.34 -47.49
CA GLY A 12 -44.36 31.64 -48.08
C GLY A 12 -44.30 31.67 -49.62
N LYS A 13 -43.49 30.80 -50.24
CA LYS A 13 -43.31 30.75 -51.70
C LYS A 13 -44.08 29.61 -52.40
N ARG A 14 -44.95 28.86 -51.68
CA ARG A 14 -45.74 27.72 -52.20
C ARG A 14 -44.91 26.68 -52.95
N ALA A 15 -43.67 26.45 -52.53
CA ALA A 15 -42.78 25.46 -53.14
C ALA A 15 -43.04 24.07 -52.53
N SER A 16 -44.15 23.44 -52.91
CA SER A 16 -44.67 22.21 -52.27
C SER A 16 -43.66 21.06 -52.23
N ALA A 17 -42.80 20.91 -53.24
CA ALA A 17 -41.78 19.86 -53.28
C ALA A 17 -40.69 20.03 -52.21
N VAL A 18 -40.30 21.28 -51.91
CA VAL A 18 -39.28 21.60 -50.90
C VAL A 18 -39.84 21.42 -49.50
N ILE A 19 -41.12 21.77 -49.30
CA ILE A 19 -41.82 21.56 -48.03
C ILE A 19 -41.93 20.06 -47.74
N LEU A 20 -42.30 19.24 -48.74
CA LEU A 20 -42.43 17.80 -48.60
C LEU A 20 -41.09 17.13 -48.27
N SER A 21 -40.01 17.48 -48.99
CA SER A 21 -38.68 16.88 -48.75
C SER A 21 -38.13 17.22 -47.38
N GLN A 22 -38.33 18.45 -46.90
CA GLN A 22 -37.90 18.87 -45.57
C GLN A 22 -38.75 18.23 -44.46
N LEU A 23 -40.06 18.08 -44.64
CA LEU A 23 -40.90 17.32 -43.70
C LEU A 23 -40.48 15.86 -43.62
N LEU A 24 -40.21 15.23 -44.76
CA LEU A 24 -39.74 13.84 -44.81
C LEU A 24 -38.38 13.70 -44.13
N ALA A 25 -37.47 14.65 -44.33
CA ALA A 25 -36.17 14.67 -43.65
C ALA A 25 -36.31 14.83 -42.13
N ILE A 26 -37.22 15.68 -41.67
CA ILE A 26 -37.52 15.85 -40.23
C ILE A 26 -38.13 14.57 -39.66
N ILE A 27 -39.09 13.96 -40.37
CA ILE A 27 -39.71 12.69 -39.95
C ILE A 27 -38.68 11.57 -39.92
N CYS A 28 -37.82 11.44 -40.93
CA CYS A 28 -36.74 10.45 -40.93
C CYS A 28 -35.76 10.71 -39.78
N ALA A 29 -35.32 11.95 -39.56
CA ALA A 29 -34.43 12.26 -38.44
C ALA A 29 -35.09 11.92 -37.10
N PHE A 30 -36.37 12.27 -36.93
CA PHE A 30 -37.14 11.95 -35.74
C PHE A 30 -37.30 10.43 -35.56
N LEU A 31 -37.65 9.68 -36.60
CA LEU A 31 -37.79 8.23 -36.56
C LEU A 31 -36.46 7.52 -36.30
N THR A 32 -35.33 8.02 -36.83
CA THR A 32 -34.00 7.48 -36.53
C THR A 32 -33.63 7.71 -35.06
N THR A 33 -33.91 8.91 -34.52
CA THR A 33 -33.70 9.17 -33.09
C THR A 33 -34.65 8.36 -32.21
N LEU A 34 -35.91 8.19 -32.63
CA LEU A 34 -36.91 7.40 -31.92
C LEU A 34 -36.56 5.91 -31.97
N GLY A 35 -36.02 5.41 -33.09
CA GLY A 35 -35.52 4.03 -33.21
C GLY A 35 -34.35 3.76 -32.28
N SER A 36 -33.41 4.71 -32.15
CA SER A 36 -32.30 4.60 -31.18
C SER A 36 -32.78 4.53 -29.72
N VAL A 37 -33.87 5.23 -29.39
CA VAL A 37 -34.46 5.22 -28.03
C VAL A 37 -35.38 4.01 -27.81
N LEU A 38 -36.13 3.59 -28.83
CA LEU A 38 -37.06 2.47 -28.75
C LEU A 38 -36.36 1.12 -28.80
N PHE A 39 -35.24 1.01 -29.50
CA PHE A 39 -34.42 -0.20 -29.57
C PHE A 39 -33.20 -0.05 -28.67
N THR A 40 -33.40 -0.24 -27.37
CA THR A 40 -32.27 -0.34 -26.44
C THR A 40 -31.77 -1.78 -26.45
N VAL A 41 -30.46 -1.93 -26.62
CA VAL A 41 -29.81 -3.23 -26.50
C VAL A 41 -29.72 -3.55 -25.02
N ASP A 42 -30.52 -4.52 -24.58
CA ASP A 42 -30.45 -5.03 -23.22
C ASP A 42 -29.61 -6.31 -23.24
N THR A 43 -28.46 -6.29 -22.55
CA THR A 43 -27.64 -7.50 -22.39
C THR A 43 -28.22 -8.31 -21.25
N ILE A 44 -28.69 -9.53 -21.53
CA ILE A 44 -29.09 -10.46 -20.49
C ILE A 44 -27.85 -11.30 -20.14
N PRO A 45 -27.13 -11.00 -19.05
CA PRO A 45 -25.98 -11.80 -18.67
C PRO A 45 -26.46 -13.19 -18.27
N GLU A 46 -26.03 -14.20 -19.02
CA GLU A 46 -26.19 -15.58 -18.60
C GLU A 46 -25.09 -15.86 -17.58
N SER A 47 -25.48 -16.19 -16.34
CA SER A 47 -24.54 -16.48 -15.26
C SER A 47 -24.53 -17.96 -14.93
N ARG A 48 -23.33 -18.53 -14.77
CA ARG A 48 -23.13 -19.90 -14.29
C ARG A 48 -22.10 -19.92 -13.18
N THR A 49 -22.31 -20.78 -12.19
CA THR A 49 -21.33 -20.99 -11.12
C THR A 49 -20.32 -22.05 -11.55
N ILE A 50 -19.03 -21.76 -11.35
CA ILE A 50 -17.93 -22.72 -11.42
C ILE A 50 -17.25 -22.84 -10.07
N GLN A 51 -16.49 -23.91 -9.88
CA GLN A 51 -15.63 -24.10 -8.72
C GLN A 51 -14.20 -23.77 -9.10
N LEU A 52 -13.58 -22.86 -8.37
CA LEU A 52 -12.14 -22.59 -8.44
C LEU A 52 -11.43 -23.32 -7.29
N GLN A 53 -10.20 -23.74 -7.53
CA GLN A 53 -9.37 -24.34 -6.50
C GLN A 53 -8.22 -23.42 -6.14
N GLN A 54 -7.97 -23.28 -4.84
CA GLN A 54 -6.81 -22.54 -4.37
C GLN A 54 -5.56 -23.40 -4.53
N GLU A 55 -4.55 -22.92 -5.27
CA GLU A 55 -3.33 -23.70 -5.58
C GLU A 55 -2.15 -23.38 -4.65
N THR A 56 -2.26 -22.31 -3.85
CA THR A 56 -1.18 -21.84 -2.98
C THR A 56 -1.69 -21.44 -1.61
N TRP A 57 -0.81 -21.46 -0.62
CA TRP A 57 -1.08 -21.00 0.74
C TRP A 57 0.06 -20.10 1.24
N PHE A 58 -0.20 -19.31 2.28
CA PHE A 58 0.81 -18.44 2.88
C PHE A 58 1.41 -19.07 4.12
N GLY A 59 2.75 -19.17 4.15
CA GLY A 59 3.57 -19.82 5.17
C GLY A 59 4.62 -18.88 5.80
N SER A 60 5.47 -19.43 6.66
CA SER A 60 6.65 -18.73 7.22
C SER A 60 7.91 -19.15 6.47
N THR A 61 8.63 -18.19 5.90
CA THR A 61 9.84 -18.46 5.11
C THR A 61 11.09 -18.22 5.92
N GLU A 62 11.97 -19.22 5.96
CA GLU A 62 13.32 -19.00 6.44
C GLU A 62 14.15 -18.39 5.31
N ILE A 63 14.59 -17.14 5.49
CA ILE A 63 15.56 -16.55 4.56
C ILE A 63 16.85 -17.36 4.65
N GLY A 64 17.13 -18.10 3.57
CA GLY A 64 18.29 -18.99 3.50
C GLY A 64 19.57 -18.24 3.81
N ARG A 65 20.37 -18.77 4.74
CA ARG A 65 21.65 -18.16 5.17
C ARG A 65 22.77 -18.30 4.15
N GLY A 66 22.55 -19.09 3.09
CA GLY A 66 23.47 -19.23 1.97
C GLY A 66 23.43 -18.00 1.05
N LEU A 67 24.50 -17.80 0.27
CA LEU A 67 24.64 -16.66 -0.65
C LEU A 67 23.46 -16.54 -1.61
N ASP A 68 22.94 -17.66 -2.11
CA ASP A 68 21.83 -17.67 -3.06
C ASP A 68 20.52 -17.18 -2.43
N GLY A 69 20.22 -17.61 -1.20
CA GLY A 69 19.01 -17.18 -0.47
C GLY A 69 19.03 -15.69 -0.13
N LEU A 70 20.19 -15.18 0.30
CA LEU A 70 20.39 -13.76 0.58
C LEU A 70 20.30 -12.90 -0.70
N ALA A 71 20.88 -13.38 -1.81
CA ALA A 71 20.84 -12.68 -3.09
C ALA A 71 19.40 -12.59 -3.65
N VAL A 72 18.63 -13.68 -3.57
CA VAL A 72 17.21 -13.69 -3.97
C VAL A 72 16.40 -12.73 -3.11
N SER A 73 16.56 -12.78 -1.79
CA SER A 73 15.86 -11.90 -0.84
C SER A 73 16.16 -10.42 -1.08
N ARG A 74 17.43 -10.09 -1.42
CA ARG A 74 17.83 -8.72 -1.82
C ARG A 74 17.19 -8.30 -3.14
N SER A 75 17.20 -9.18 -4.14
CA SER A 75 16.61 -8.91 -5.46
C SER A 75 15.10 -8.64 -5.35
N ASN A 76 14.39 -9.42 -4.54
CA ASN A 76 12.96 -9.24 -4.31
C ASN A 76 12.64 -7.87 -3.70
N ARG A 77 13.42 -7.44 -2.70
CA ARG A 77 13.28 -6.12 -2.05
C ARG A 77 13.51 -4.96 -3.00
N GLN A 78 14.56 -5.05 -3.83
CA GLN A 78 14.86 -4.04 -4.85
C GLN A 78 13.75 -3.93 -5.91
N LEU A 79 13.16 -5.06 -6.32
CA LEU A 79 12.07 -5.09 -7.29
C LEU A 79 10.84 -4.34 -6.75
N ILE A 80 10.46 -4.63 -5.50
CA ILE A 80 9.25 -4.09 -4.86
C ILE A 80 9.41 -2.60 -4.54
N GLY A 81 10.60 -2.14 -4.16
CA GLY A 81 10.85 -0.74 -3.82
C GLY A 81 10.49 0.25 -4.95
N SER A 82 10.49 -0.20 -6.21
CA SER A 82 10.06 0.66 -7.34
C SER A 82 8.55 0.99 -7.35
N LEU A 83 7.71 0.20 -6.66
CA LEU A 83 6.26 0.40 -6.64
C LEU A 83 5.86 1.60 -5.78
N VAL A 84 6.54 1.83 -4.66
CA VAL A 84 6.23 2.94 -3.74
C VAL A 84 6.61 4.31 -4.32
N SER A 85 7.57 4.37 -5.25
CA SER A 85 7.96 5.62 -5.92
C SER A 85 7.02 6.05 -7.06
N ARG A 86 6.01 5.24 -7.41
CA ARG A 86 5.06 5.50 -8.51
C ARG A 86 3.65 5.84 -8.02
N GLN A 87 3.51 6.19 -6.75
CA GLN A 87 2.21 6.49 -6.14
C GLN A 87 1.65 7.80 -6.69
N GLY A 88 0.52 7.70 -7.39
CA GLY A 88 -0.10 8.83 -8.09
C GLY A 88 -0.05 8.72 -9.61
N GLU A 89 0.65 7.74 -10.17
CA GLU A 89 0.53 7.41 -11.59
C GLU A 89 -0.80 6.68 -11.86
N ALA A 90 -1.57 7.17 -12.84
CA ALA A 90 -2.85 6.56 -13.24
C ALA A 90 -2.71 5.13 -13.82
N SER A 91 -1.48 4.67 -14.08
CA SER A 91 -1.16 3.38 -14.72
C SER A 91 -0.39 2.42 -13.82
N LEU A 92 -0.45 2.60 -12.49
CA LEU A 92 0.19 1.67 -11.56
C LEU A 92 -0.46 0.27 -11.68
N ALA A 93 0.31 -0.70 -12.14
CA ALA A 93 -0.08 -2.10 -12.18
C ALA A 93 0.56 -2.85 -11.01
N TYR A 94 -0.24 -3.60 -10.27
CA TYR A 94 0.24 -4.45 -9.19
C TYR A 94 0.75 -5.80 -9.72
N PRO A 95 1.74 -6.42 -9.05
CA PRO A 95 2.11 -7.80 -9.32
C PRO A 95 0.91 -8.75 -9.22
N LYS A 96 0.97 -9.86 -9.96
CA LYS A 96 -0.09 -10.88 -9.96
C LYS A 96 -0.41 -11.33 -8.53
N ASN A 97 -1.71 -11.54 -8.27
CA ASN A 97 -2.25 -11.97 -6.97
C ASN A 97 -2.01 -10.99 -5.81
N THR A 98 -1.82 -9.71 -6.12
CA THR A 98 -1.83 -8.62 -5.15
C THR A 98 -2.62 -7.45 -5.69
N TYR A 99 -3.13 -6.61 -4.79
CA TYR A 99 -3.72 -5.32 -5.12
C TYR A 99 -3.54 -4.41 -3.91
N ASP A 100 -2.85 -3.29 -4.08
CA ASP A 100 -2.52 -2.39 -2.96
C ASP A 100 -1.85 -3.17 -1.80
N ASP A 101 -2.42 -3.11 -0.59
CA ASP A 101 -1.96 -3.82 0.62
C ASP A 101 -2.61 -5.20 0.80
N LEU A 102 -3.32 -5.70 -0.21
CA LEU A 102 -3.95 -7.01 -0.24
C LEU A 102 -3.08 -8.03 -0.97
N VAL A 103 -2.95 -9.22 -0.38
CA VAL A 103 -2.36 -10.39 -1.02
C VAL A 103 -3.37 -11.53 -1.12
N PHE A 104 -3.52 -12.08 -2.33
CA PHE A 104 -4.51 -13.10 -2.66
C PHE A 104 -3.83 -14.44 -2.93
N PRO A 105 -4.46 -15.58 -2.63
CA PRO A 105 -3.94 -16.85 -3.10
C PRO A 105 -4.03 -16.99 -4.63
N VAL A 106 -3.22 -17.87 -5.22
CA VAL A 106 -3.34 -18.28 -6.62
C VAL A 106 -4.57 -19.19 -6.74
N LEU A 107 -5.41 -18.91 -7.73
CA LEU A 107 -6.58 -19.70 -8.06
C LEU A 107 -6.37 -20.42 -9.38
N GLY A 108 -6.61 -21.73 -9.36
CA GLY A 108 -6.59 -22.63 -10.50
C GLY A 108 -7.97 -23.16 -10.86
N GLY A 109 -8.02 -24.02 -11.87
CA GLY A 109 -9.24 -24.72 -12.30
C GLY A 109 -10.09 -23.98 -13.34
N VAL A 110 -9.59 -22.88 -13.91
CA VAL A 110 -10.28 -22.16 -15.00
C VAL A 110 -10.11 -22.88 -16.35
N GLU A 111 -9.12 -23.77 -16.49
CA GLU A 111 -8.80 -24.43 -17.77
C GLU A 111 -9.93 -25.33 -18.29
N ASP A 112 -10.75 -25.90 -17.40
CA ASP A 112 -11.93 -26.70 -17.77
C ASP A 112 -13.17 -25.83 -18.06
N ALA A 113 -13.15 -24.56 -17.66
CA ALA A 113 -14.20 -23.61 -17.98
C ALA A 113 -13.88 -22.99 -19.35
N ALA A 114 -14.35 -23.61 -20.43
CA ALA A 114 -14.40 -22.97 -21.75
C ALA A 114 -15.18 -21.64 -21.62
N ALA A 115 -14.45 -20.56 -21.39
CA ALA A 115 -14.96 -19.22 -21.18
C ALA A 115 -14.79 -18.48 -22.52
N PRO A 116 -15.90 -18.12 -23.20
CA PRO A 116 -15.84 -17.33 -24.43
C PRO A 116 -15.02 -16.03 -24.28
N GLU A 117 -14.53 -15.50 -25.39
CA GLU A 117 -14.05 -14.12 -25.45
C GLU A 117 -15.24 -13.19 -25.08
N ASN A 118 -15.12 -12.42 -23.98
CA ASN A 118 -16.15 -11.56 -23.34
C ASN A 118 -16.93 -12.13 -22.15
N THR A 119 -16.28 -12.97 -21.36
CA THR A 119 -16.83 -13.49 -20.11
C THR A 119 -16.18 -12.83 -18.90
N THR A 120 -16.99 -12.36 -17.95
CA THR A 120 -16.52 -11.84 -16.66
C THR A 120 -16.61 -12.94 -15.62
N ILE A 121 -15.51 -13.22 -14.92
CA ILE A 121 -15.50 -14.14 -13.77
C ILE A 121 -15.47 -13.29 -12.51
N THR A 122 -16.41 -13.54 -11.61
CA THR A 122 -16.52 -12.92 -10.29
C THR A 122 -16.37 -13.98 -9.22
N VAL A 123 -15.45 -13.80 -8.28
CA VAL A 123 -15.22 -14.77 -7.18
C VAL A 123 -14.98 -14.04 -5.89
N THR A 124 -15.54 -14.53 -4.79
CA THR A 124 -15.24 -14.01 -3.44
C THR A 124 -14.04 -14.77 -2.87
N VAL A 125 -12.93 -14.07 -2.61
CA VAL A 125 -11.66 -14.69 -2.18
C VAL A 125 -11.21 -14.11 -0.85
N LEU A 126 -10.57 -14.93 0.00
CA LEU A 126 -9.87 -14.45 1.19
C LEU A 126 -8.55 -13.79 0.79
N ALA A 127 -8.43 -12.50 1.07
CA ALA A 127 -7.17 -11.76 0.95
C ALA A 127 -6.54 -11.55 2.32
N ALA A 128 -5.23 -11.72 2.43
CA ALA A 128 -4.47 -11.30 3.60
C ALA A 128 -4.15 -9.80 3.47
N LYS A 129 -4.38 -9.06 4.56
CA LYS A 129 -4.07 -7.63 4.68
C LYS A 129 -3.44 -7.38 6.04
N LEU A 130 -2.46 -6.49 6.11
CA LEU A 130 -2.00 -5.96 7.40
C LEU A 130 -3.14 -5.16 8.05
N HIS A 131 -3.61 -5.59 9.22
CA HIS A 131 -4.68 -4.93 9.95
C HIS A 131 -4.30 -3.47 10.22
N PRO A 132 -5.25 -2.51 10.08
CA PRO A 132 -4.97 -1.10 10.27
C PRO A 132 -4.24 -0.85 11.59
N VAL A 133 -3.08 -0.24 11.44
CA VAL A 133 -2.20 0.14 12.53
C VAL A 133 -2.87 1.27 13.30
N THR A 134 -3.27 1.02 14.55
CA THR A 134 -3.55 2.14 15.45
C THR A 134 -2.23 2.79 15.81
N CYS A 135 -1.92 3.92 15.19
CA CYS A 135 -0.79 4.72 15.60
C CYS A 135 -1.22 5.66 16.72
N VAL A 136 -0.41 5.69 17.78
CA VAL A 136 -0.63 6.58 18.91
C VAL A 136 0.53 7.55 18.98
N ARG A 137 0.22 8.85 19.00
CA ARG A 137 1.22 9.88 19.24
C ARG A 137 1.80 9.70 20.63
N ILE A 138 3.12 9.68 20.73
CA ILE A 138 3.81 9.66 22.00
C ILE A 138 3.76 11.08 22.60
N PRO A 139 3.29 11.26 23.84
CA PRO A 139 3.29 12.55 24.50
C PRO A 139 4.71 13.10 24.69
N ALA A 140 4.88 14.42 24.56
CA ALA A 140 6.16 15.09 24.80
C ALA A 140 6.70 14.92 26.23
N THR A 141 5.87 14.48 27.18
CA THR A 141 6.27 14.14 28.55
C THR A 141 7.03 12.81 28.66
N ASP A 142 6.93 11.95 27.64
CA ASP A 142 7.43 10.58 27.68
C ASP A 142 8.82 10.44 27.04
N TYR A 143 9.32 11.51 26.45
CA TYR A 143 10.65 11.60 25.87
C TYR A 143 11.29 12.96 26.14
N TYR A 144 12.61 13.02 26.01
CA TYR A 144 13.34 14.27 25.98
C TYR A 144 14.32 14.27 24.81
N ILE A 145 14.62 15.47 24.32
CA ILE A 145 15.49 15.69 23.17
C ILE A 145 16.71 16.46 23.66
N THR A 146 17.90 15.94 23.36
CA THR A 146 19.16 16.64 23.58
C THR A 146 19.74 17.02 22.24
N ILE A 147 19.85 18.32 21.97
CA ILE A 147 20.46 18.82 20.74
C ILE A 147 21.95 19.02 20.99
N THR A 148 22.76 18.32 20.21
CA THR A 148 24.21 18.46 20.20
C THR A 148 24.65 19.06 18.87
N ASN A 149 25.72 19.83 18.91
CA ASN A 149 26.40 20.30 17.72
C ASN A 149 27.89 20.00 17.82
N TRP A 150 28.51 19.74 16.69
CA TRP A 150 29.96 19.60 16.59
C TRP A 150 30.46 20.33 15.36
N THR A 151 31.67 20.85 15.45
CA THR A 151 32.31 21.60 14.37
C THR A 151 33.64 20.97 14.05
N GLU A 152 33.77 20.42 12.85
CA GLU A 152 35.06 20.08 12.26
C GLU A 152 35.45 21.23 11.31
N GLU A 153 34.95 21.20 10.07
CA GLU A 153 35.04 22.31 9.11
C GLU A 153 33.68 23.01 8.91
N THR A 154 32.58 22.27 9.10
CA THR A 154 31.20 22.76 9.11
C THR A 154 30.56 22.36 10.43
N THR A 155 29.68 23.20 11.00
CA THR A 155 28.90 22.81 12.17
C THR A 155 27.75 21.91 11.76
N TYR A 156 27.66 20.75 12.40
CA TYR A 156 26.57 19.78 12.26
C TYR A 156 25.72 19.82 13.51
N TYR A 157 24.43 19.52 13.35
CA TYR A 157 23.48 19.45 14.44
C TYR A 157 22.86 18.06 14.44
N LYS A 158 22.72 17.48 15.64
CA LYS A 158 22.09 16.18 15.88
C LYS A 158 21.15 16.29 17.07
N ALA A 159 20.01 15.63 16.97
CA ALA A 159 19.06 15.49 18.06
C ALA A 159 19.10 14.06 18.58
N ASP A 160 19.54 13.87 19.82
CA ASP A 160 19.46 12.60 20.52
C ASP A 160 18.12 12.55 21.28
N ILE A 161 17.24 11.64 20.88
CA ILE A 161 15.89 11.49 21.44
C ILE A 161 15.91 10.29 22.36
N THR A 162 15.59 10.50 23.63
CA THR A 162 15.57 9.42 24.62
C THR A 162 14.17 9.27 25.21
N ARG A 163 13.67 8.04 25.17
CA ARG A 163 12.38 7.66 25.73
C ARG A 163 12.60 6.76 26.95
N LEU A 164 11.88 7.06 28.02
CA LEU A 164 11.87 6.24 29.24
C LEU A 164 10.69 5.27 29.18
N PHE A 165 10.91 4.02 29.60
CA PHE A 165 9.83 3.03 29.65
C PHE A 165 10.06 2.00 30.76
N SER A 166 9.01 1.25 31.08
CA SER A 166 9.06 0.19 32.09
C SER A 166 9.27 -1.16 31.42
N CYS A 167 10.27 -1.90 31.90
CA CYS A 167 10.56 -3.25 31.48
C CYS A 167 9.55 -4.25 32.10
N PRO A 168 9.33 -5.42 31.47
CA PRO A 168 8.45 -6.47 32.02
C PRO A 168 8.84 -6.96 33.43
N ASN A 169 10.11 -6.86 33.78
CA ASN A 169 10.64 -7.21 35.11
C ASN A 169 10.45 -6.10 36.17
N GLY A 170 9.76 -5.00 35.83
CA GLY A 170 9.53 -3.85 36.69
C GLY A 170 10.67 -2.84 36.78
N SER A 171 11.83 -3.09 36.16
CA SER A 171 12.89 -2.08 36.07
C SER A 171 12.52 -0.97 35.10
N ARG A 172 13.14 0.20 35.25
CA ARG A 172 13.09 1.26 34.23
C ARG A 172 14.26 1.12 33.29
N ALA A 173 14.01 1.30 32.00
CA ALA A 173 15.04 1.40 30.98
C ALA A 173 14.80 2.63 30.11
N GLN A 174 15.80 2.95 29.31
CA GLN A 174 15.72 4.00 28.32
C GLN A 174 16.08 3.41 26.95
N ILE A 175 15.48 3.99 25.93
CA ILE A 175 15.82 3.72 24.55
C ILE A 175 16.09 5.05 23.86
N SER A 176 17.16 5.10 23.07
CA SER A 176 17.60 6.31 22.41
C SER A 176 17.70 6.09 20.92
N GLY A 177 17.28 7.10 20.16
CA GLY A 177 17.52 7.21 18.72
C GLY A 177 18.07 8.59 18.41
N SER A 178 18.50 8.80 17.17
CA SER A 178 19.08 10.08 16.77
C SER A 178 18.61 10.54 15.42
N LEU A 179 18.42 11.86 15.27
CA LEU A 179 18.14 12.52 14.01
C LEU A 179 19.28 13.47 13.65
N ASP A 180 19.92 13.23 12.51
CA ASP A 180 20.92 14.15 11.98
C ASP A 180 20.23 15.27 11.18
N MET A 181 20.43 16.52 11.58
CA MET A 181 19.79 17.69 10.96
C MET A 181 20.63 18.30 9.83
N GLY A 182 21.68 17.59 9.42
CA GLY A 182 22.54 17.94 8.29
C GLY A 182 23.32 19.25 8.44
N THR A 183 24.07 19.58 7.39
CA THR A 183 24.84 20.85 7.29
C THR A 183 23.95 22.05 6.96
N ALA A 184 22.79 21.78 6.35
CA ALA A 184 21.70 22.69 6.04
C ALA A 184 21.39 23.64 7.20
N THR A 185 21.21 23.07 8.38
CA THR A 185 20.87 23.75 9.62
C THR A 185 21.83 24.89 9.95
N ASN A 186 23.13 24.70 9.70
CA ASN A 186 24.11 25.73 10.00
C ASN A 186 24.06 26.91 9.01
N ARG A 187 23.78 26.64 7.74
CA ARG A 187 23.77 27.63 6.64
C ARG A 187 22.44 28.36 6.51
N LEU A 188 21.33 27.64 6.68
CA LEU A 188 19.97 28.11 6.38
C LEU A 188 19.13 28.31 7.64
N GLY A 189 19.64 27.90 8.82
CA GLY A 189 18.99 28.12 10.11
C GLY A 189 17.81 27.18 10.41
N ARG A 190 17.46 26.28 9.51
CA ARG A 190 16.41 25.28 9.69
C ARG A 190 16.70 23.99 8.92
N SER A 191 16.07 22.89 9.31
CA SER A 191 16.12 21.61 8.59
C SER A 191 14.91 20.73 8.90
N TYR A 192 14.47 19.96 7.90
CA TYR A 192 13.43 18.93 8.06
C TYR A 192 14.09 17.56 8.21
N VAL A 193 13.67 16.82 9.23
CA VAL A 193 14.21 15.49 9.55
C VAL A 193 13.09 14.50 9.79
N ALA A 194 13.32 13.25 9.42
CA ALA A 194 12.39 12.17 9.70
C ALA A 194 13.12 10.82 9.75
N ASP A 195 12.77 9.97 10.69
CA ASP A 195 13.41 8.67 10.86
C ASP A 195 12.51 7.69 11.60
N ILE A 196 12.93 6.42 11.60
CA ILE A 196 12.37 5.34 12.38
C ILE A 196 13.24 5.15 13.61
N LEU A 197 12.69 5.45 14.76
CA LEU A 197 13.37 5.28 16.03
C LEU A 197 13.21 3.86 16.57
N PRO A 198 14.17 3.40 17.39
CA PRO A 198 14.02 2.16 18.12
C PRO A 198 12.79 2.18 19.04
N SER A 199 12.02 1.10 19.03
CA SER A 199 10.75 0.98 19.75
C SER A 199 10.85 0.04 20.95
N PRO A 200 10.32 0.39 22.14
CA PRO A 200 10.29 -0.55 23.27
C PRO A 200 9.35 -1.74 23.02
N GLN A 201 8.52 -1.71 21.97
CA GLN A 201 7.70 -2.86 21.56
C GLN A 201 8.46 -3.83 20.63
N ASN A 202 9.59 -3.41 20.06
CA ASN A 202 10.45 -4.30 19.28
C ASN A 202 11.25 -5.20 20.24
N VAL A 203 11.18 -6.53 20.05
CA VAL A 203 11.83 -7.49 20.96
C VAL A 203 13.33 -7.27 21.04
N ASN A 204 13.99 -6.95 19.93
CA ASN A 204 15.44 -6.73 19.92
C ASN A 204 15.80 -5.52 20.79
N ALA A 205 15.14 -4.40 20.52
CA ALA A 205 15.31 -3.15 21.26
C ALA A 205 15.01 -3.28 22.76
N ILE A 206 13.88 -3.90 23.13
CA ILE A 206 13.54 -4.11 24.55
C ILE A 206 14.48 -5.11 25.22
N ASN A 207 14.91 -6.15 24.50
CA ASN A 207 15.84 -7.13 25.04
C ASN A 207 17.20 -6.52 25.33
N GLU A 208 17.70 -5.65 24.46
CA GLU A 208 18.94 -4.90 24.69
C GLU A 208 18.81 -3.94 25.88
N ALA A 209 17.75 -3.13 25.91
CA ALA A 209 17.54 -2.13 26.95
C ALA A 209 17.23 -2.74 28.33
N CYS A 210 16.41 -3.80 28.38
CA CYS A 210 15.95 -4.44 29.61
C CYS A 210 16.74 -5.70 30.01
N ARG A 211 17.67 -6.16 29.17
CA ARG A 211 18.50 -7.37 29.37
C ARG A 211 17.65 -8.62 29.67
N LEU A 212 16.60 -8.84 28.87
CA LEU A 212 15.61 -9.89 29.12
C LEU A 212 16.12 -11.30 28.79
N GLY A 213 17.22 -11.44 28.05
CA GLY A 213 17.76 -12.73 27.61
C GLY A 213 16.88 -13.43 26.57
N VAL A 214 16.02 -12.69 25.86
CA VAL A 214 15.15 -13.22 24.81
C VAL A 214 15.98 -13.45 23.55
N ASN A 215 15.70 -14.56 22.85
CA ASN A 215 16.35 -14.86 21.59
C ASN A 215 15.86 -13.90 20.49
N ALA A 216 16.77 -13.11 19.91
CA ALA A 216 16.44 -12.16 18.85
C ALA A 216 15.76 -12.82 17.63
N SER A 217 15.99 -14.12 17.38
CA SER A 217 15.37 -14.83 16.26
C SER A 217 13.85 -14.98 16.38
N THR A 218 13.25 -14.78 17.56
CA THR A 218 11.78 -14.80 17.69
C THR A 218 11.14 -13.58 17.06
N TYR A 219 11.85 -12.46 17.00
CA TYR A 219 11.38 -11.26 16.31
C TYR A 219 11.49 -11.40 14.80
N GLU A 220 12.56 -12.04 14.31
CA GLU A 220 12.79 -12.22 12.87
C GLU A 220 11.61 -12.84 12.13
N TYR A 221 10.87 -13.73 12.82
CA TYR A 221 9.75 -14.48 12.25
C TYR A 221 8.44 -14.25 13.02
N ALA A 222 8.24 -13.06 13.58
CA ALA A 222 6.99 -12.75 14.27
C ALA A 222 5.89 -12.36 13.26
N SER A 223 4.66 -12.71 13.59
CA SER A 223 3.46 -12.29 12.86
C SER A 223 3.02 -10.86 13.20
N TRP A 224 3.91 -10.07 13.79
CA TRP A 224 3.68 -8.70 14.23
C TRP A 224 4.96 -7.86 14.10
N ARG A 225 4.78 -6.56 13.94
CA ARG A 225 5.85 -5.56 13.90
C ARG A 225 5.42 -4.30 14.63
N PHE A 226 6.41 -3.57 15.15
CA PHE A 226 6.22 -2.27 15.77
C PHE A 226 7.22 -1.30 15.17
N GLN A 227 6.72 -0.14 14.77
CA GLN A 227 7.52 0.94 14.23
C GLN A 227 7.28 2.20 15.05
N THR A 228 8.35 2.92 15.36
CA THR A 228 8.26 4.23 16.01
C THR A 228 8.75 5.27 15.03
N TYR A 229 7.83 6.04 14.47
CA TYR A 229 8.14 7.08 13.50
C TYR A 229 8.39 8.40 14.23
N ALA A 230 9.39 9.16 13.82
CA ALA A 230 9.64 10.50 14.32
C ALA A 230 9.97 11.47 13.19
N TRP A 231 9.43 12.67 13.24
CA TRP A 231 9.71 13.70 12.24
C TRP A 231 9.48 15.11 12.80
N GLY A 232 10.08 16.10 12.14
CA GLY A 232 9.88 17.49 12.51
C GLY A 232 10.75 18.49 11.76
N GLU A 233 10.53 19.77 12.07
CA GLU A 233 11.34 20.89 11.61
C GLU A 233 12.19 21.42 12.77
N TYR A 234 13.50 21.38 12.60
CA TYR A 234 14.44 22.02 13.51
C TYR A 234 14.67 23.49 13.16
N SER A 235 14.76 24.35 14.18
CA SER A 235 15.14 25.76 14.07
C SER A 235 16.39 26.07 14.89
N LYS A 236 17.45 26.54 14.22
CA LYS A 236 18.69 26.98 14.86
C LYS A 236 18.48 28.22 15.73
N GLU A 237 17.56 29.11 15.35
CA GLU A 237 17.24 30.31 16.13
C GLU A 237 16.65 29.96 17.50
N LYS A 238 15.73 28.99 17.53
CA LYS A 238 15.17 28.46 18.78
C LYS A 238 16.12 27.51 19.50
N ASN A 239 17.09 26.95 18.77
CA ASN A 239 17.87 25.79 19.17
C ASN A 239 16.96 24.66 19.66
N ASP A 240 15.85 24.46 18.94
CA ASP A 240 14.79 23.49 19.23
C ASP A 240 13.95 23.22 17.97
N PHE A 241 13.08 22.23 18.04
CA PHE A 241 12.11 21.95 16.99
C PHE A 241 10.97 22.98 16.99
N THR A 242 10.64 23.50 15.81
CA THR A 242 9.41 24.28 15.61
C THR A 242 8.18 23.36 15.70
N HIS A 243 8.30 22.16 15.12
CA HIS A 243 7.35 21.05 15.25
C HIS A 243 8.13 19.76 15.38
N PHE A 244 7.67 18.88 16.27
CA PHE A 244 8.21 17.55 16.40
C PHE A 244 7.13 16.58 16.88
N SER A 245 7.07 15.43 16.22
CA SER A 245 6.08 14.39 16.49
C SER A 245 6.74 13.03 16.49
N ILE A 246 6.40 12.21 17.49
CA ILE A 246 6.75 10.79 17.53
C ILE A 246 5.46 9.97 17.58
N TRP A 247 5.37 8.93 16.77
CA TRP A 247 4.21 8.07 16.63
C TRP A 247 4.59 6.61 16.79
N ASN A 248 3.84 5.89 17.62
CA ASN A 248 4.00 4.48 17.86
C ASN A 248 2.92 3.70 17.10
N SER A 249 3.35 2.92 16.12
CA SER A 249 2.52 2.02 15.33
C SER A 249 2.40 0.66 16.03
N THR A 250 1.23 0.32 16.57
CA THR A 250 1.06 -0.94 17.31
C THR A 250 0.67 -2.11 16.42
N GLU A 251 1.22 -3.28 16.78
CA GLU A 251 0.88 -4.66 16.41
C GLU A 251 0.10 -4.85 15.10
N VAL A 252 0.84 -5.27 14.07
CA VAL A 252 0.23 -5.63 12.80
C VAL A 252 -0.19 -7.09 12.82
N HIS A 253 -1.49 -7.36 12.92
CA HIS A 253 -2.03 -8.70 12.64
C HIS A 253 -2.39 -8.81 11.17
N LEU A 254 -2.12 -9.93 10.55
CA LEU A 254 -2.71 -10.19 9.24
C LEU A 254 -4.17 -10.57 9.44
N THR A 255 -5.05 -9.97 8.66
CA THR A 255 -6.48 -10.27 8.67
C THR A 255 -6.96 -10.71 7.31
N ALA A 256 -7.93 -11.62 7.30
CA ALA A 256 -8.59 -12.09 6.09
C ALA A 256 -9.78 -11.18 5.79
N SER A 257 -9.85 -10.62 4.59
CA SER A 257 -11.06 -9.98 4.05
C SER A 257 -11.69 -10.90 3.01
N GLN A 258 -13.01 -11.08 3.06
CA GLN A 258 -13.77 -11.59 1.90
C GLN A 258 -14.03 -10.40 0.96
N GLY A 259 -13.91 -10.60 -0.35
CA GLY A 259 -14.21 -9.57 -1.34
C GLY A 259 -14.38 -10.16 -2.73
N ASP A 260 -15.29 -9.56 -3.50
CA ASP A 260 -15.59 -9.95 -4.89
C ASP A 260 -14.47 -9.49 -5.82
N TYR A 261 -13.98 -10.42 -6.65
CA TYR A 261 -12.86 -10.20 -7.55
C TYR A 261 -13.34 -10.00 -8.98
N ILE A 262 -12.97 -8.86 -9.56
CA ILE A 262 -12.76 -8.71 -11.00
C ILE A 262 -11.39 -8.01 -11.10
N LEU A 263 -10.41 -8.57 -11.84
CA LEU A 263 -9.23 -7.77 -12.25
C LEU A 263 -9.65 -6.78 -13.32
N ASP A 264 -10.49 -5.84 -12.94
CA ASP A 264 -10.83 -4.68 -13.72
C ASP A 264 -10.06 -3.51 -13.09
N PRO A 265 -9.03 -2.97 -13.74
CA PRO A 265 -8.32 -1.79 -13.22
C PRO A 265 -9.27 -0.58 -13.02
N GLU A 266 -10.46 -0.58 -13.64
CA GLU A 266 -11.50 0.44 -13.44
C GLU A 266 -12.44 0.12 -12.26
N ARG A 267 -12.46 -1.12 -11.75
CA ARG A 267 -13.27 -1.58 -10.62
C ARG A 267 -12.42 -2.37 -9.63
N PRO A 268 -11.66 -1.68 -8.76
CA PRO A 268 -10.74 -2.33 -7.85
C PRO A 268 -11.46 -3.19 -6.80
N PRO A 269 -10.79 -4.24 -6.28
CA PRO A 269 -11.38 -5.07 -5.23
C PRO A 269 -11.73 -4.21 -4.01
N GLN A 270 -12.96 -4.34 -3.52
CA GLN A 270 -13.42 -3.65 -2.33
C GLN A 270 -13.42 -4.61 -1.14
N PRO A 271 -12.60 -4.37 -0.09
CA PRO A 271 -12.59 -5.22 1.08
C PRO A 271 -13.90 -5.05 1.87
N GLU A 272 -14.54 -6.17 2.21
CA GLU A 272 -15.70 -6.15 3.10
C GLU A 272 -15.24 -6.06 4.57
N MET A 273 -15.22 -4.84 5.11
CA MET A 273 -14.70 -4.58 6.45
C MET A 273 -15.43 -5.33 7.58
N SER A 274 -16.69 -5.74 7.37
CA SER A 274 -17.50 -6.50 8.34
C SER A 274 -17.08 -7.95 8.51
N THR A 275 -16.31 -8.51 7.56
CA THR A 275 -15.90 -9.93 7.58
C THR A 275 -14.44 -10.13 7.98
N ILE A 276 -13.75 -9.03 8.34
CA ILE A 276 -12.36 -9.03 8.78
C ILE A 276 -12.20 -9.92 10.01
N LYS A 277 -11.32 -10.91 9.90
CA LYS A 277 -10.93 -11.80 11.00
C LYS A 277 -9.42 -11.98 11.04
N PRO A 278 -8.82 -12.19 12.23
CA PRO A 278 -7.41 -12.58 12.33
C PRO A 278 -7.11 -13.77 11.41
N TRP A 279 -5.97 -13.73 10.74
CA TRP A 279 -5.53 -14.83 9.89
C TRP A 279 -5.38 -16.07 10.76
N SER A 280 -6.05 -17.17 10.39
CA SER A 280 -6.17 -18.35 11.24
C SER A 280 -4.83 -19.01 11.54
N THR A 281 -3.84 -18.81 10.65
CA THR A 281 -2.49 -19.32 10.85
C THR A 281 -1.50 -18.17 10.96
N PRO A 282 -0.53 -18.18 11.90
CA PRO A 282 0.48 -17.13 11.93
C PRO A 282 1.25 -17.06 10.60
N LEU A 283 1.29 -15.86 10.02
CA LEU A 283 2.07 -15.51 8.84
C LEU A 283 3.05 -14.42 9.26
N ASP A 284 4.33 -14.63 8.97
CA ASP A 284 5.38 -13.70 9.35
C ASP A 284 5.22 -12.39 8.60
N VAL A 285 5.32 -11.27 9.33
CA VAL A 285 5.33 -9.95 8.70
C VAL A 285 6.77 -9.67 8.24
N PRO A 286 7.01 -9.42 6.94
CA PRO A 286 8.37 -9.24 6.43
C PRO A 286 9.04 -8.01 7.04
N HIS A 287 10.36 -8.09 7.22
CA HIS A 287 11.17 -6.92 7.55
C HIS A 287 11.34 -6.04 6.33
N LEU A 288 11.02 -4.76 6.47
CA LEU A 288 11.07 -3.76 5.39
C LEU A 288 12.27 -2.82 5.50
N THR A 289 12.88 -2.74 6.68
CA THR A 289 14.02 -1.88 7.00
C THR A 289 15.31 -2.70 7.13
N ASP A 290 16.37 -2.03 7.58
CA ASP A 290 17.73 -2.49 7.73
C ASP A 290 17.93 -3.48 8.89
N GLU A 291 16.84 -4.03 9.42
CA GLU A 291 16.84 -5.07 10.46
C GLU A 291 17.66 -6.31 10.05
N PHE A 292 17.90 -6.51 8.74
CA PHE A 292 18.78 -7.55 8.20
C PHE A 292 20.09 -7.05 7.56
N ILE A 293 20.52 -5.81 7.85
CA ILE A 293 21.75 -5.24 7.28
C ILE A 293 22.98 -6.09 7.55
N ASN A 294 23.05 -6.71 8.73
CA ASN A 294 24.13 -7.62 9.14
C ASN A 294 24.18 -8.91 8.30
N ARG A 295 23.07 -9.26 7.63
CA ARG A 295 22.97 -10.38 6.67
C ARG A 295 23.18 -9.92 5.23
N GLY A 296 23.43 -8.63 5.00
CA GLY A 296 23.53 -8.04 3.67
C GLY A 296 22.19 -7.96 2.92
N ILE A 297 21.07 -8.04 3.64
CA ILE A 297 19.73 -7.78 3.10
C ILE A 297 19.40 -6.34 3.50
N TYR A 298 19.20 -5.49 2.50
CA TYR A 298 18.92 -4.06 2.69
C TYR A 298 17.42 -3.81 2.70
N ASP A 299 17.04 -2.55 2.90
CA ASP A 299 15.66 -2.07 2.90
C ASP A 299 14.88 -2.50 1.65
N ALA A 300 13.58 -2.71 1.85
CA ALA A 300 12.62 -2.88 0.77
C ALA A 300 12.24 -1.56 0.10
N PHE A 301 12.55 -0.43 0.74
CA PHE A 301 12.33 0.91 0.21
C PHE A 301 13.47 1.32 -0.74
N PRO A 302 13.15 2.03 -1.84
CA PRO A 302 14.16 2.47 -2.79
C PRO A 302 15.04 3.53 -2.13
N ARG A 303 16.33 3.54 -2.47
CA ARG A 303 17.24 4.60 -2.03
C ARG A 303 17.00 5.86 -2.86
N LEU A 304 16.43 6.87 -2.23
CA LEU A 304 16.06 8.13 -2.83
C LEU A 304 16.93 9.26 -2.31
N THR A 305 17.07 10.30 -3.11
CA THR A 305 17.79 11.53 -2.73
C THR A 305 16.85 12.71 -2.93
N ILE A 306 16.52 13.39 -1.84
CA ILE A 306 15.78 14.66 -1.88
C ILE A 306 16.80 15.74 -2.21
N ALA A 307 16.69 16.33 -3.40
CA ALA A 307 17.58 17.38 -3.88
C ALA A 307 17.21 18.76 -3.30
N ASP A 308 16.99 18.83 -1.98
CA ASP A 308 16.68 20.06 -1.27
C ASP A 308 17.72 20.33 -0.17
N SER A 309 18.23 21.55 -0.14
CA SER A 309 19.23 21.98 0.84
C SER A 309 18.70 22.07 2.28
N LEU A 310 17.39 22.01 2.52
CA LEU A 310 16.76 21.99 3.83
C LEU A 310 16.52 20.57 4.36
N ALA A 311 16.60 19.55 3.50
CA ALA A 311 16.46 18.17 3.91
C ALA A 311 17.67 17.76 4.77
N GLY A 312 17.39 17.38 6.02
CA GLY A 312 18.36 16.72 6.89
C GLY A 312 18.41 15.22 6.60
N SER A 313 18.66 14.41 7.64
CA SER A 313 18.46 12.97 7.55
C SER A 313 16.96 12.67 7.49
N ILE A 314 16.55 12.08 6.38
CA ILE A 314 15.19 11.64 6.12
C ILE A 314 15.29 10.19 5.68
N ASP A 315 14.67 9.29 6.44
CA ASP A 315 14.69 7.86 6.13
C ASP A 315 13.92 7.53 4.84
N GLU A 316 14.25 6.42 4.18
CA GLU A 316 13.75 6.06 2.84
C GLU A 316 12.21 5.92 2.79
N GLN A 317 11.59 5.52 3.90
CA GLN A 317 10.13 5.42 4.04
C GLN A 317 9.44 6.79 3.99
N PHE A 318 10.11 7.85 4.44
CA PHE A 318 9.60 9.21 4.37
C PHE A 318 9.90 9.84 3.01
N LYS A 319 11.07 9.54 2.42
CA LYS A 319 11.47 10.09 1.12
C LYS A 319 10.48 9.75 0.00
N VAL A 320 9.90 8.55 0.02
CA VAL A 320 8.86 8.15 -0.96
C VAL A 320 7.56 8.96 -0.86
N LEU A 321 7.32 9.64 0.27
CA LEU A 321 6.15 10.50 0.45
C LEU A 321 6.38 11.93 -0.03
N ILE A 322 7.64 12.34 -0.19
CA ILE A 322 8.06 13.72 -0.45
C ILE A 322 8.29 13.93 -1.96
N GLU A 323 7.93 15.10 -2.47
CA GLU A 323 8.21 15.51 -3.84
C GLU A 323 9.72 15.39 -4.18
N PRO A 324 10.09 14.94 -5.40
CA PRO A 324 9.21 14.64 -6.54
C PRO A 324 8.65 13.20 -6.54
N PHE A 325 8.94 12.39 -5.53
CA PHE A 325 8.59 10.96 -5.52
C PHE A 325 7.18 10.71 -4.99
N GLY A 326 6.76 11.52 -4.02
CA GLY A 326 5.41 11.52 -3.47
C GLY A 326 4.70 12.85 -3.66
N GLN A 327 3.62 13.03 -2.92
CA GLN A 327 2.70 14.17 -3.06
C GLN A 327 2.85 15.22 -1.95
N LEU A 328 3.73 14.99 -0.99
CA LEU A 328 3.97 15.94 0.10
C LEU A 328 5.14 16.85 -0.24
N PRO A 329 5.00 18.17 -0.09
CA PRO A 329 6.17 19.04 -0.11
C PRO A 329 7.06 18.73 1.11
N LEU A 330 8.35 19.05 1.03
CA LEU A 330 9.29 18.79 2.13
C LEU A 330 8.84 19.48 3.44
N GLU A 331 8.25 20.67 3.33
CA GLU A 331 7.72 21.45 4.44
C GLU A 331 6.61 20.73 5.21
N ALA A 332 5.93 19.75 4.61
CA ALA A 332 4.90 18.96 5.29
C ALA A 332 5.46 18.25 6.54
N ILE A 333 6.75 17.88 6.54
CA ILE A 333 7.45 17.29 7.68
C ILE A 333 7.48 18.25 8.89
N GLY A 334 7.43 19.55 8.67
CA GLY A 334 7.38 20.57 9.72
C GLY A 334 5.96 21.01 10.09
N ASP A 335 4.92 20.53 9.42
CA ASP A 335 3.56 21.03 9.58
C ASP A 335 2.68 20.03 10.37
N PRO A 336 2.24 20.35 11.60
CA PRO A 336 1.38 19.47 12.39
C PRO A 336 0.04 19.15 11.72
N ILE A 337 -0.42 19.98 10.78
CA ILE A 337 -1.67 19.73 10.02
C ILE A 337 -1.49 18.53 9.07
N GLN A 338 -0.25 18.21 8.68
CA GLN A 338 0.06 17.11 7.76
C GLN A 338 0.38 15.79 8.48
N ASP A 339 0.44 15.76 9.82
CA ASP A 339 0.84 14.57 10.59
C ASP A 339 0.00 13.33 10.21
N ASP A 340 -1.33 13.48 10.09
CA ASP A 340 -2.23 12.39 9.72
C ASP A 340 -1.99 11.90 8.28
N LYS A 341 -1.68 12.81 7.36
CA LYS A 341 -1.42 12.48 5.95
C LYS A 341 -0.07 11.76 5.79
N ILE A 342 0.95 12.20 6.54
CA ILE A 342 2.25 11.51 6.61
C ILE A 342 2.05 10.10 7.15
N LEU A 343 1.33 9.97 8.27
CA LEU A 343 1.07 8.69 8.90
C LEU A 343 0.31 7.73 7.99
N GLN A 344 -0.75 8.20 7.33
CA GLN A 344 -1.52 7.41 6.38
C GLN A 344 -0.64 6.94 5.21
N GLY A 345 0.23 7.82 4.69
CA GLY A 345 1.19 7.47 3.65
C GLY A 345 2.18 6.39 4.08
N LEU A 346 2.78 6.53 5.27
CA LEU A 346 3.69 5.53 5.84
C LEU A 346 3.00 4.16 6.00
N GLN A 347 1.78 4.15 6.55
CA GLN A 347 1.00 2.93 6.75
C GLN A 347 0.64 2.25 5.43
N HIS A 348 0.18 3.02 4.46
CA HIS A 348 -0.15 2.52 3.13
C HIS A 348 1.09 1.91 2.45
N ASN A 349 2.23 2.61 2.49
CA ASN A 349 3.46 2.14 1.85
C ASN A 349 3.99 0.89 2.53
N TYR A 350 3.91 0.83 3.87
CA TYR A 350 4.24 -0.34 4.64
C TYR A 350 3.35 -1.54 4.28
N GLY A 351 2.03 -1.32 4.24
CA GLY A 351 1.01 -2.29 3.81
C GLY A 351 1.30 -2.87 2.43
N LEU A 352 1.46 -1.98 1.46
CA LEU A 352 1.77 -2.29 0.07
C LEU A 352 3.04 -3.14 -0.03
N VAL A 353 4.17 -2.66 0.47
CA VAL A 353 5.47 -3.36 0.35
C VAL A 353 5.43 -4.71 1.07
N ALA A 354 4.79 -4.80 2.23
CA ALA A 354 4.65 -6.06 2.96
C ALA A 354 3.80 -7.08 2.20
N ALA A 355 2.67 -6.67 1.62
CA ALA A 355 1.82 -7.55 0.80
C ALA A 355 2.60 -8.11 -0.39
N GLN A 356 3.40 -7.27 -1.05
CA GLN A 356 4.26 -7.69 -2.15
C GLN A 356 5.35 -8.66 -1.71
N LEU A 357 6.00 -8.42 -0.57
CA LEU A 357 7.03 -9.33 -0.05
C LEU A 357 6.41 -10.66 0.39
N VAL A 358 5.27 -10.65 1.05
CA VAL A 358 4.54 -11.89 1.42
C VAL A 358 4.17 -12.70 0.17
N ASN A 359 3.74 -12.03 -0.90
CA ASN A 359 3.40 -12.68 -2.16
C ASN A 359 4.58 -13.47 -2.77
N ILE A 360 5.79 -12.92 -2.67
CA ILE A 360 6.99 -13.49 -3.30
C ILE A 360 7.74 -14.43 -2.36
N GLU A 361 7.87 -14.06 -1.08
CA GLU A 361 8.72 -14.78 -0.14
C GLU A 361 7.95 -15.84 0.64
N ASN A 362 6.66 -15.63 0.94
CA ASN A 362 5.89 -16.44 1.88
C ASN A 362 4.77 -17.26 1.22
N ARG A 363 4.72 -17.30 -0.11
CA ARG A 363 3.77 -18.11 -0.86
C ARG A 363 4.35 -19.48 -1.14
N TYR A 364 3.56 -20.50 -0.81
CA TYR A 364 3.91 -21.90 -0.97
C TYR A 364 2.88 -22.62 -1.82
N SER A 365 3.34 -23.58 -2.59
CA SER A 365 2.48 -24.55 -3.27
C SER A 365 1.82 -25.48 -2.24
N LEU A 366 0.67 -26.07 -2.57
CA LEU A 366 -0.04 -27.00 -1.66
C LEU A 366 0.76 -28.25 -1.24
N ASN A 367 1.89 -28.54 -1.89
CA ASN A 367 2.77 -29.66 -1.56
C ASN A 367 4.07 -29.24 -0.85
N GLU A 368 4.30 -27.95 -0.68
CA GLU A 368 5.50 -27.42 -0.04
C GLU A 368 5.23 -27.18 1.44
N SER A 369 6.24 -27.42 2.29
CA SER A 369 6.20 -27.09 3.71
C SER A 369 6.84 -25.73 3.96
N SER A 370 6.29 -24.97 4.90
CA SER A 370 6.96 -23.75 5.37
C SER A 370 7.88 -24.08 6.56
N ARG A 371 8.65 -23.10 7.03
CA ARG A 371 9.66 -23.26 8.11
C ARG A 371 9.10 -23.95 9.36
N ASN A 372 7.88 -23.62 9.75
CA ASN A 372 7.27 -24.03 11.02
C ASN A 372 6.00 -24.88 10.87
N ARG A 373 5.59 -25.26 9.65
CA ARG A 373 4.37 -26.08 9.45
C ARG A 373 4.38 -26.85 8.12
N PRO A 374 3.75 -28.05 8.10
CA PRO A 374 3.48 -28.77 6.86
C PRO A 374 2.41 -28.04 6.02
N PRO A 375 2.25 -28.42 4.73
CA PRO A 375 1.11 -27.96 3.94
C PRO A 375 -0.23 -28.36 4.58
N PRO A 376 -1.34 -27.66 4.27
CA PRO A 376 -2.67 -28.02 4.75
C PRO A 376 -3.08 -29.44 4.34
N GLU A 377 -3.26 -30.34 5.31
CA GLU A 377 -3.55 -31.78 5.06
C GLU A 377 -4.90 -32.00 4.36
N ASP A 378 -5.93 -31.24 4.74
CA ASP A 378 -7.29 -31.34 4.17
C ASP A 378 -7.44 -30.57 2.83
N GLY A 379 -6.34 -30.06 2.28
CA GLY A 379 -6.37 -29.10 1.18
C GLY A 379 -6.99 -27.77 1.58
N LEU A 380 -7.35 -26.95 0.59
CA LEU A 380 -8.01 -25.66 0.79
C LEU A 380 -9.41 -25.72 0.18
N PRO A 381 -10.39 -25.03 0.78
CA PRO A 381 -11.77 -25.09 0.31
C PRO A 381 -11.86 -24.60 -1.14
N ALA A 382 -12.72 -25.24 -1.93
CA ALA A 382 -13.08 -24.74 -3.24
C ALA A 382 -13.84 -23.41 -3.11
N LEU A 383 -13.70 -22.55 -4.10
CA LEU A 383 -14.31 -21.24 -4.15
C LEU A 383 -15.36 -21.19 -5.26
N ASP A 384 -16.57 -20.77 -4.90
CA ASP A 384 -17.62 -20.48 -5.87
C ASP A 384 -17.26 -19.23 -6.68
N ALA A 385 -17.21 -19.36 -8.00
CA ALA A 385 -17.07 -18.23 -8.90
C ALA A 385 -18.25 -18.16 -9.88
N ILE A 386 -18.73 -16.95 -10.14
CA ILE A 386 -19.81 -16.66 -11.07
C ILE A 386 -19.19 -16.20 -12.38
N ILE A 387 -19.44 -16.95 -13.43
CA ILE A 387 -19.11 -16.60 -14.79
C ILE A 387 -20.32 -15.89 -15.39
N SER A 388 -20.18 -14.66 -15.87
CA SER A 388 -21.22 -13.90 -16.57
C SER A 388 -20.83 -13.69 -18.03
N GLU A 389 -21.64 -14.19 -18.96
CA GLU A 389 -21.48 -13.98 -20.39
C GLU A 389 -22.26 -12.75 -20.87
N ASN A 390 -21.54 -11.74 -21.37
CA ASN A 390 -22.17 -10.50 -21.84
C ASN A 390 -22.56 -10.54 -23.34
N GLY A 391 -22.51 -11.71 -23.98
CA GLY A 391 -22.62 -11.87 -25.44
C GLY A 391 -24.05 -11.89 -26.00
N ARG A 392 -25.09 -12.01 -25.15
CA ARG A 392 -26.49 -12.08 -25.60
C ARG A 392 -27.19 -10.74 -25.45
N SER A 393 -27.16 -10.00 -26.54
CA SER A 393 -27.92 -8.75 -26.74
C SER A 393 -29.33 -9.06 -27.23
N ARG A 394 -30.36 -8.58 -26.54
CA ARG A 394 -31.74 -8.57 -27.02
C ARG A 394 -32.14 -7.14 -27.39
N LEU A 395 -32.81 -6.98 -28.53
CA LEU A 395 -33.56 -5.76 -28.84
C LEU A 395 -34.83 -5.77 -27.98
N VAL A 396 -34.97 -4.79 -27.06
CA VAL A 396 -36.21 -4.53 -26.32
C VAL A 396 -37.00 -3.45 -27.02
#